data_AF-A0A101WWW2-F1
#
_entry.id   AF-A0A101WWW2-F1
#
_cell.length_a   1.000
_cell.length_b   1.000
_cell.length_c   1.000
_cell.angle_alpha   90.00
_cell.angle_beta   90.00
_cell.angle_gamma   90.00
#
_symmetry.space_group_name_H-M   'P 1'
#
loop_
_entity.id
_entity.type
_entity.pdbx_description
1 polymer ?
#
loop_
_entity_poly.entity_id
_entity_poly.type
_entity_poly.pdbx_seq_one_letter_code
_entity_poly.pdbx_strand_id
1 'polypeptide(L)'
;MIAIEREPSWLDRLVMEFVRCLGFNYVIVAGYVAILLGRTRTTDDVDVVVDAASGAEVAARAARCGFKPLTLESNLDYEFRHLSVSSTSRPRFCQTSR
;
A
#
# COMPACT_ATOMS: atom_id res chain seq x y z
N MET A 1 -2.87 18.64 -12.72
CA MET A 1 -3.38 17.26 -12.54
C MET A 1 -2.67 16.38 -13.55
N ILE A 2 -1.98 15.34 -13.10
CA ILE A 2 -1.31 14.39 -13.99
C ILE A 2 -2.32 13.28 -14.31
N ALA A 3 -2.54 13.01 -15.60
CA ALA A 3 -3.33 11.87 -16.05
C ALA A 3 -2.39 10.81 -16.63
N ILE A 4 -2.61 9.55 -16.26
CA ILE A 4 -1.82 8.41 -16.74
C ILE A 4 -2.75 7.54 -17.57
N GLU A 5 -2.56 7.56 -18.88
CA GLU A 5 -3.41 6.84 -19.84
C GLU A 5 -2.77 5.50 -20.21
N ARG A 6 -3.00 4.49 -19.37
CA ARG A 6 -2.65 3.08 -19.65
C ARG A 6 -3.58 2.14 -18.87
N GLU A 7 -3.66 0.89 -19.31
CA GLU A 7 -4.37 -0.15 -18.56
C GLU A 7 -3.75 -0.33 -17.15
N PRO A 8 -4.56 -0.36 -16.08
CA PRO A 8 -4.06 -0.60 -14.72
C PRO A 8 -3.45 -1.99 -14.60
N SER A 9 -2.17 -2.03 -14.24
CA SER A 9 -1.47 -3.25 -13.89
C SER A 9 -2.04 -3.85 -12.60
N TRP A 10 -1.65 -5.10 -12.29
CA TRP A 10 -2.02 -5.74 -11.04
C TRP A 10 -1.58 -4.92 -9.81
N LEU A 11 -0.39 -4.31 -9.87
CA LEU A 11 0.15 -3.49 -8.79
C LEU A 11 -0.68 -2.23 -8.62
N ASP A 12 -1.10 -1.59 -9.72
CA ASP A 12 -1.97 -0.41 -9.66
C ASP A 12 -3.30 -0.74 -8.97
N ARG A 13 -3.91 -1.87 -9.33
CA ARG A 13 -5.16 -2.33 -8.73
C ARG A 13 -4.99 -2.63 -7.24
N LEU A 14 -3.89 -3.26 -6.85
CA LEU A 14 -3.57 -3.53 -5.45
C LEU A 14 -3.41 -2.24 -4.64
N VAL A 15 -2.67 -1.26 -5.17
CA VAL A 15 -2.46 0.03 -4.51
C VAL A 15 -3.77 0.79 -4.38
N MET A 16 -4.59 0.84 -5.44
CA MET A 16 -5.91 1.45 -5.42
C MET A 16 -6.84 0.79 -4.39
N GLU A 17 -6.82 -0.53 -4.29
CA GLU A 17 -7.58 -1.26 -3.27
C GLU A 17 -7.10 -0.92 -1.86
N PHE A 18 -5.78 -0.88 -1.64
CA PHE A 18 -5.17 -0.58 -0.35
C PHE A 18 -5.49 0.84 0.13
N VAL A 19 -5.25 1.87 -0.69
CA VAL A 19 -5.52 3.27 -0.28
C VAL A 19 -7.02 3.55 -0.09
N ARG A 20 -7.88 2.93 -0.90
CA ARG A 20 -9.34 2.99 -0.72
C ARG A 20 -9.78 2.33 0.58
N CYS A 21 -9.16 1.21 0.95
CA CYS A 21 -9.41 0.54 2.22
C CYS A 21 -9.03 1.40 3.43
N LEU A 22 -7.88 2.06 3.35
CA LEU A 22 -7.38 2.92 4.41
C LEU A 22 -8.31 4.12 4.65
N GLY A 23 -8.79 4.77 3.58
CA GLY A 23 -9.73 5.88 3.72
C GLY A 23 -9.16 7.08 4.49
N PHE A 24 -7.87 7.33 4.35
CA PHE A 24 -7.18 8.53 4.85
C PHE A 24 -6.78 9.42 3.67
N ASN A 25 -6.42 10.68 3.96
CA ASN A 25 -5.60 11.44 3.02
C ASN A 25 -4.23 10.74 2.93
N TYR A 26 -3.71 10.61 1.71
CA TYR A 26 -2.49 9.86 1.48
C TYR A 26 -1.64 10.47 0.38
N VAL A 27 -0.35 10.16 0.42
CA VAL A 27 0.61 10.41 -0.65
C VAL A 27 1.37 9.11 -0.92
N ILE A 28 1.43 8.72 -2.18
CA ILE A 28 2.25 7.60 -2.66
C ILE A 28 3.65 8.12 -2.97
N VAL A 29 4.68 7.44 -2.48
CA VAL A 29 6.08 7.85 -2.65
C VAL A 29 6.95 6.71 -3.19
N ALA A 30 8.25 6.99 -3.34
CA ALA A 30 9.28 6.01 -3.73
C ALA A 30 9.08 5.35 -5.11
N GLY A 31 9.44 4.07 -5.23
CA GLY A 31 9.61 3.37 -6.51
C GLY A 31 8.34 3.30 -7.36
N TYR A 32 7.16 3.23 -6.73
CA TYR A 32 5.89 3.16 -7.45
C TYR A 32 5.58 4.45 -8.22
N VAL A 33 6.03 5.62 -7.76
CA VAL A 33 5.89 6.88 -8.52
C VAL A 33 6.67 6.83 -9.84
N ALA A 34 7.86 6.24 -9.85
CA ALA A 34 8.63 6.09 -11.09
C ALA A 34 7.94 5.15 -12.08
N ILE A 35 7.30 4.07 -11.59
CA ILE A 35 6.51 3.12 -12.40
C ILE A 35 5.29 3.82 -13.01
N LEU A 36 4.56 4.61 -12.21
CA LEU A 36 3.43 5.41 -12.67
C LEU A 36 3.82 6.36 -13.82
N LEU A 37 5.01 6.96 -13.75
CA LEU A 37 5.55 7.86 -14.76
C LEU A 37 6.23 7.14 -15.95
N GLY A 38 6.01 5.83 -16.10
CA GLY A 38 6.43 5.07 -17.29
C GLY A 38 7.88 4.61 -17.29
N ARG A 39 8.58 4.63 -16.14
CA ARG A 39 9.91 4.01 -16.04
C ARG A 39 9.77 2.49 -15.98
N THR A 40 10.55 1.79 -16.80
CA THR A 40 10.72 0.33 -16.74
C THR A 40 11.55 -0.06 -15.52
N ARG A 41 10.88 -0.18 -14.37
CA ARG A 41 11.42 -0.79 -13.14
C ARG A 41 10.33 -1.62 -12.48
N THR A 42 10.74 -2.60 -11.69
CA THR A 42 9.89 -3.31 -10.74
C THR A 42 10.09 -2.74 -9.35
N THR A 43 9.07 -2.84 -8.51
CA THR A 43 9.16 -2.55 -7.08
C THR A 43 8.52 -3.70 -6.34
N ASP A 44 9.16 -4.17 -5.28
CA ASP A 44 8.63 -5.24 -4.44
C ASP A 44 7.62 -4.69 -3.42
N ASP A 45 7.82 -3.43 -3.01
CA ASP A 45 6.99 -2.73 -2.02
C ASP A 45 6.40 -1.42 -2.58
N VAL A 46 5.35 -0.92 -1.92
CA VAL A 46 4.75 0.39 -2.19
C VAL A 46 4.70 1.19 -0.90
N ASP A 47 5.30 2.38 -0.95
CA ASP A 47 5.34 3.29 0.19
C ASP A 47 4.19 4.30 0.13
N VAL A 48 3.42 4.36 1.21
CA VAL A 48 2.28 5.28 1.36
C VAL A 48 2.43 6.06 2.66
N VAL A 49 2.46 7.38 2.56
CA VAL A 49 2.36 8.30 3.70
C VAL A 49 0.89 8.62 3.91
N VAL A 50 0.39 8.47 5.12
CA VAL A 50 -1.02 8.70 5.46
C VAL A 50 -1.16 9.70 6.60
N ASP A 51 -2.20 10.50 6.53
CA ASP A 51 -2.62 11.37 7.63
C ASP A 51 -3.60 10.59 8.53
N ALA A 52 -3.04 9.91 9.54
CA ALA A 52 -3.77 9.07 10.48
C ALA A 52 -3.34 9.37 11.92
N ALA A 53 -4.25 9.15 12.88
CA ALA A 53 -3.97 9.46 14.28
C ALA A 53 -2.97 8.48 14.93
N SER A 54 -2.93 7.22 14.46
CA SER A 54 -2.05 6.19 14.99
C SER A 54 -1.79 5.05 14.00
N GLY A 55 -0.69 4.31 14.21
CA GLY A 55 -0.37 3.12 13.43
C GLY A 55 -1.33 1.97 13.70
N ALA A 56 -1.85 1.87 14.92
CA ALA A 56 -2.91 0.94 15.28
C ALA A 56 -4.19 1.18 14.48
N GLU A 57 -4.57 2.44 14.25
CA GLU A 57 -5.72 2.77 13.40
C GLU A 57 -5.48 2.27 11.97
N VAL A 58 -4.32 2.59 11.39
CA VAL A 58 -3.91 2.14 10.05
C VAL A 58 -3.97 0.61 9.94
N ALA A 59 -3.37 -0.11 10.90
CA ALA A 59 -3.37 -1.56 10.94
C ALA A 59 -4.79 -2.14 11.05
N ALA A 60 -5.64 -1.57 11.91
CA ALA A 60 -7.02 -2.00 12.06
C ALA A 60 -7.83 -1.80 10.77
N ARG A 61 -7.62 -0.69 10.04
CA ARG A 61 -8.29 -0.47 8.74
C ARG A 61 -7.79 -1.45 7.69
N ALA A 62 -6.47 -1.63 7.57
CA ALA A 62 -5.85 -2.55 6.64
C ALA A 62 -6.31 -4.01 6.87
N ALA A 63 -6.41 -4.43 8.14
CA ALA A 63 -6.87 -5.76 8.52
C ALA A 63 -8.30 -6.07 8.06
N ARG A 64 -9.20 -5.08 8.06
CA ARG A 64 -10.59 -5.26 7.56
C ARG A 64 -10.65 -5.63 6.08
N CYS A 65 -9.61 -5.31 5.30
CA CYS A 65 -9.53 -5.63 3.88
C CYS A 65 -8.64 -6.85 3.59
N GLY A 66 -8.13 -7.50 4.64
CA GLY A 66 -7.29 -8.70 4.54
C GLY A 66 -5.79 -8.44 4.39
N PHE A 67 -5.34 -7.20 4.62
CA PHE A 67 -3.91 -6.88 4.71
C PHE A 67 -3.41 -7.19 6.13
N LYS A 68 -2.24 -7.81 6.24
CA LYS A 68 -1.62 -8.15 7.53
C LYS A 68 -0.40 -7.25 7.77
N PRO A 69 -0.33 -6.55 8.92
CA PRO A 69 0.89 -5.83 9.27
C PRO A 69 2.03 -6.83 9.46
N LEU A 70 3.23 -6.45 9.00
CA LEU A 70 4.47 -7.19 9.24
C LEU A 70 5.11 -6.80 10.57
N THR A 71 4.75 -5.64 11.11
CA THR A 71 5.24 -5.10 12.37
C THR A 71 4.48 -5.73 13.56
N LEU A 72 5.20 -6.02 14.66
CA LEU A 72 4.61 -6.50 15.91
C LEU A 72 3.65 -5.46 16.51
N GLU A 73 2.48 -5.90 16.98
CA GLU A 73 1.41 -5.03 17.49
C GLU A 73 1.85 -4.08 18.60
N SER A 74 2.77 -4.50 19.46
CA SER A 74 3.27 -3.70 20.60
C SER A 74 4.04 -2.44 20.20
N ASN A 75 4.52 -2.35 18.95
CA ASN A 75 5.36 -1.26 18.48
C ASN A 75 4.71 -0.41 17.37
N LEU A 76 3.48 -0.72 16.95
CA LEU A 76 2.86 -0.10 15.77
C LEU A 76 2.84 1.42 15.81
N ASP A 77 2.47 2.02 16.94
CA ASP A 77 2.38 3.48 17.06
C ASP A 77 3.74 4.16 17.13
N TYR A 78 4.74 3.49 17.70
CA TYR A 78 6.11 3.98 17.72
C TYR A 78 6.73 3.94 16.32
N GLU A 79 6.63 2.79 15.65
CA GLU A 79 7.15 2.57 14.29
C GLU A 79 6.46 3.48 13.27
N PHE A 80 5.14 3.64 13.38
CA PHE A 80 4.39 4.54 12.50
C PHE A 80 4.84 6.00 12.63
N ARG A 81 5.18 6.45 13.84
CA ARG A 81 5.62 7.84 14.07
C ARG A 81 7.08 8.09 13.73
N HIS A 82 7.95 7.10 13.85
CA HIS A 82 9.41 7.33 13.79
C HIS A 82 10.11 6.60 12.64
N LEU A 83 9.46 5.61 12.01
CA LEU A 83 10.05 4.71 11.02
C LEU A 83 9.06 4.48 9.86
N SER A 84 8.54 3.26 9.70
CA SER A 84 7.53 2.89 8.71
C SER A 84 6.83 1.61 9.13
N VAL A 85 5.59 1.40 8.67
CA VAL A 85 4.82 0.18 8.92
C VAL A 85 4.53 -0.52 7.60
N SER A 86 5.12 -1.69 7.40
CA SER A 86 4.91 -2.50 6.20
C SER A 86 3.73 -3.46 6.36
N SER A 87 2.93 -3.61 5.31
CA SER A 87 1.77 -4.52 5.27
C SER A 87 1.88 -5.47 4.09
N THR A 88 1.48 -6.73 4.28
CA THR A 88 1.39 -7.71 3.19
C THR A 88 -0.06 -8.00 2.84
N SER A 89 -0.36 -8.02 1.55
CA SER A 89 -1.55 -8.69 1.04
C SER A 89 -1.27 -10.19 0.93
N ARG A 90 -2.19 -11.05 1.39
CA ARG A 90 -2.19 -12.42 0.89
C ARG A 90 -2.55 -12.38 -0.60
N PRO A 91 -1.81 -13.06 -1.49
CA PRO A 91 -2.17 -13.11 -2.89
C PRO A 91 -3.55 -13.75 -3.02
N ARG A 92 -4.58 -12.95 -3.31
CA ARG A 92 -5.81 -13.48 -3.88
C ARG A 92 -5.48 -13.82 -5.33
N PHE A 93 -5.22 -15.11 -5.54
CA PHE A 93 -4.95 -15.79 -6.82
C PHE A 93 -3.51 -15.74 -7.37
N CYS A 94 -2.78 -16.81 -7.05
CA CYS A 94 -2.15 -17.62 -8.09
C CYS A 94 -3.20 -18.69 -8.53
N GLN A 95 -3.25 -19.02 -9.83
CA GLN A 95 -4.22 -19.86 -10.59
C GLN A 95 -5.41 -19.04 -11.17
N THR A 96 -5.75 -19.02 -12.45
CA THR A 96 -5.53 -19.94 -13.58
C THR A 96 -5.34 -19.15 -14.87
N SER A 97 -4.17 -19.29 -15.49
CA SER A 97 -4.06 -19.26 -16.95
C SER A 97 -4.34 -20.68 -17.43
N ARG A 98 -5.49 -20.90 -18.07
CA ARG A 98 -5.74 -21.91 -19.11
C ARG A 98 -7.11 -21.67 -19.71
#